data_AF-A0AAV4F9V1-F1
#
_entry.id   AF-A0AAV4F9V1-F1
#
_cell.length_a   1.000
_cell.length_b   1.000
_cell.length_c   1.000
_cell.angle_alpha   90.00
_cell.angle_beta   90.00
_cell.angle_gamma   90.00
#
_symmetry.space_group_name_H-M   'P 1'
#
loop_
_entity.id
_entity.type
_entity.pdbx_description
1 polymer ?
#
loop_
_entity_poly.entity_id
_entity_poly.type
_entity_poly.pdbx_seq_one_letter_code
_entity_poly.pdbx_strand_id
1 'polypeptide(L)'
;MDAYVIDTTSTAILTLFSVPPGLCAAVCAYKGSKYQTGDTWQDNCDKTCTCLDASVNLFKCTDLCPTISNVPARCQVVTNPGECCGHLECLNQTSGCFYKGAFYGQDEKWEDGCDYNCQCVDASQGFYQCAAKCLTFRDLPSVCNLLPAPQGKCCPVVNCPVGIIVNYPDGYVPQ
;
A
#
# COMPACT_ATOMS: atom_id res chain seq x y z
N MET A 1 -25.02 -24.01 -27.47
CA MET A 1 -25.25 -23.10 -28.62
C MET A 1 -24.16 -23.42 -29.61
N ASP A 2 -24.48 -24.29 -30.56
CA ASP A 2 -23.52 -24.84 -31.51
C ASP A 2 -23.18 -23.79 -32.58
N ALA A 3 -21.90 -23.46 -32.73
CA ALA A 3 -21.42 -22.61 -33.81
C ALA A 3 -20.92 -23.51 -34.94
N TYR A 4 -21.53 -23.38 -36.11
CA TYR A 4 -21.19 -24.16 -37.30
C TYR A 4 -20.31 -23.32 -38.23
N VAL A 5 -19.15 -23.85 -38.63
CA VAL A 5 -18.32 -23.24 -39.68
C VAL A 5 -18.73 -23.87 -41.01
N ILE A 6 -19.49 -23.13 -41.82
CA ILE A 6 -19.80 -23.51 -43.21
C ILE A 6 -18.62 -23.14 -44.11
N ASP A 7 -17.83 -24.11 -44.54
CA ASP A 7 -16.96 -23.99 -45.71
C ASP A 7 -17.77 -24.43 -46.95
N THR A 8 -18.09 -23.48 -47.83
CA THR A 8 -19.00 -23.68 -48.97
C THR A 8 -18.30 -24.19 -50.25
N THR A 9 -17.04 -24.64 -50.17
CA THR A 9 -16.27 -25.01 -51.37
C THR A 9 -15.75 -26.45 -51.43
N SER A 10 -15.99 -27.27 -50.40
CA SER A 10 -15.44 -28.63 -50.34
C SER A 10 -16.53 -29.70 -50.40
N THR A 11 -16.41 -30.64 -51.36
CA THR A 11 -17.21 -31.88 -51.44
C THR A 11 -16.74 -32.95 -50.43
N ALA A 12 -15.89 -32.58 -49.47
CA ALA A 12 -15.50 -33.47 -48.39
C ALA A 12 -16.68 -33.72 -47.44
N ILE A 13 -16.89 -35.00 -47.16
CA ILE A 13 -17.84 -35.54 -46.18
C ILE A 13 -17.80 -34.67 -44.91
N LEU A 14 -18.97 -34.24 -44.45
CA LEU A 14 -19.17 -33.64 -43.13
C LEU A 14 -18.83 -34.68 -42.06
N THR A 15 -17.54 -34.85 -41.79
CA THR A 15 -17.09 -35.61 -40.64
C THR A 15 -17.38 -34.77 -39.41
N LEU A 16 -18.35 -35.23 -38.62
CA LEU A 16 -18.54 -34.80 -37.24
C LEU A 16 -17.26 -35.12 -36.47
N PHE A 17 -16.31 -34.18 -36.43
CA PHE A 17 -15.25 -34.26 -35.44
C PHE A 17 -15.90 -33.93 -34.10
N SER A 18 -16.18 -34.97 -33.30
CA SER A 18 -16.43 -34.80 -31.89
C SER A 18 -15.18 -34.18 -31.28
N VAL A 19 -15.23 -32.88 -30.97
CA VAL A 19 -14.21 -32.28 -30.11
C VAL A 19 -14.26 -33.07 -28.81
N PRO A 20 -13.18 -33.77 -28.40
CA PRO A 20 -13.20 -34.52 -27.16
C PRO A 20 -13.62 -33.57 -26.02
N PRO A 21 -14.57 -33.94 -25.16
CA PRO A 21 -14.86 -33.17 -23.96
C PRO A 21 -13.57 -33.13 -23.12
N GLY A 22 -12.84 -32.01 -23.18
CA GLY A 22 -11.54 -31.88 -22.51
C GLY A 22 -10.45 -31.10 -23.27
N LEU A 23 -10.67 -30.67 -24.52
CA LEU A 23 -9.63 -29.95 -25.29
C LEU A 23 -9.66 -28.42 -25.18
N CYS A 24 -10.60 -27.83 -24.43
CA CYS A 24 -10.48 -26.44 -24.03
C CYS A 24 -9.45 -26.39 -22.90
N ALA A 25 -8.16 -26.26 -23.24
CA ALA A 25 -7.14 -25.99 -22.23
C ALA A 25 -7.57 -24.74 -21.46
N ALA A 26 -7.84 -24.93 -20.17
CA ALA A 26 -8.17 -23.82 -19.31
C ALA A 26 -6.95 -22.89 -19.25
N VAL A 27 -7.17 -21.59 -19.40
CA VAL A 27 -6.11 -20.57 -19.43
C VAL A 27 -6.49 -19.40 -18.55
N CYS A 28 -5.49 -18.75 -17.96
CA CYS A 28 -5.65 -17.38 -17.53
C CYS A 28 -5.63 -16.47 -18.76
N ALA A 29 -6.74 -15.76 -19.01
CA ALA A 29 -6.85 -14.77 -20.06
C ALA A 29 -6.57 -13.37 -19.48
N TYR A 30 -5.53 -12.70 -19.99
CA TYR A 30 -5.12 -11.37 -19.52
C TYR A 30 -4.76 -10.48 -20.72
N LYS A 31 -5.47 -9.35 -20.88
CA LYS A 31 -5.33 -8.38 -21.99
C LYS A 31 -5.24 -9.02 -23.40
N GLY A 32 -6.01 -10.07 -23.64
CA GLY A 32 -6.04 -10.78 -24.92
C GLY A 32 -5.00 -11.91 -25.08
N SER A 33 -4.02 -11.99 -24.17
CA SER A 33 -3.08 -13.12 -24.09
C SER A 33 -3.63 -14.25 -23.20
N LYS A 34 -3.11 -15.46 -23.42
CA LYS A 34 -3.50 -16.69 -22.72
C LYS A 34 -2.29 -17.31 -22.04
N TYR A 35 -2.44 -17.68 -20.78
CA TYR A 35 -1.39 -18.22 -19.91
C TYR A 35 -1.87 -19.52 -19.25
N GLN A 36 -0.97 -20.49 -19.09
CA GLN A 36 -1.22 -21.73 -18.36
C GLN A 36 -1.01 -21.54 -16.85
N THR A 37 -1.60 -22.41 -16.03
CA THR A 37 -1.34 -22.42 -14.58
C THR A 37 0.15 -22.53 -14.31
N GLY A 38 0.68 -21.62 -13.48
CA GLY A 38 2.11 -21.50 -13.17
C GLY A 38 2.87 -20.51 -14.05
N ASP A 39 2.31 -20.09 -15.19
CA ASP A 39 2.95 -19.09 -16.04
C ASP A 39 3.11 -17.77 -15.30
N THR A 40 4.24 -17.11 -15.55
CA THR A 40 4.53 -15.76 -15.09
C THR A 40 4.77 -14.84 -16.28
N TRP A 41 4.22 -13.63 -16.21
CA TRP A 41 4.39 -12.63 -17.25
C TRP A 41 4.50 -11.23 -16.65
N GLN A 42 5.10 -10.31 -17.40
CA GLN A 42 5.14 -8.91 -17.04
C GLN A 42 4.06 -8.15 -17.82
N ASP A 43 3.29 -7.32 -17.12
CA ASP A 43 2.44 -6.32 -17.73
C ASP A 43 3.23 -5.02 -17.85
N ASN A 44 3.88 -4.87 -19.01
CA ASN A 44 4.85 -3.82 -19.27
C ASN A 44 5.90 -3.75 -18.15
N CYS A 45 6.04 -2.58 -17.55
CA CYS A 45 7.01 -2.27 -16.52
C CYS A 45 6.35 -2.04 -15.16
N ASP A 46 5.03 -2.29 -15.07
CA ASP A 46 4.22 -1.96 -13.90
C ASP A 46 4.09 -3.16 -12.96
N LYS A 47 3.84 -4.36 -13.50
CA LYS A 47 3.46 -5.53 -12.70
C LYS A 47 4.09 -6.81 -13.21
N THR A 48 4.37 -7.72 -12.27
CA THR A 48 4.59 -9.14 -12.55
C THR A 48 3.34 -9.91 -12.14
N CYS A 49 2.83 -10.73 -13.04
CA CYS A 49 1.64 -11.53 -12.86
C CYS A 49 1.97 -13.02 -12.87
N THR A 50 1.16 -13.82 -12.19
CA THR A 50 1.24 -15.28 -12.16
C THR A 50 -0.15 -15.87 -12.31
N CYS A 51 -0.32 -16.84 -13.21
CA CYS A 51 -1.55 -17.61 -13.33
C CYS A 51 -1.58 -18.66 -12.21
N LEU A 52 -2.53 -18.53 -11.29
CA LEU A 52 -2.63 -19.40 -10.12
C LEU A 52 -3.54 -20.60 -10.40
N ASP A 53 -4.64 -20.38 -11.12
CA ASP A 53 -5.55 -21.44 -11.53
C ASP A 53 -6.30 -21.06 -12.82
N ALA A 54 -5.88 -21.68 -13.92
CA ALA A 54 -6.46 -21.47 -15.23
C ALA A 54 -7.90 -21.99 -15.38
N SER A 55 -8.35 -22.95 -14.54
CA SER A 55 -9.70 -23.50 -14.58
C SER A 55 -10.79 -22.49 -14.22
N VAL A 56 -10.41 -21.51 -13.38
CA VAL A 56 -11.28 -20.42 -12.91
C VAL A 56 -10.79 -19.04 -13.34
N ASN A 57 -9.82 -18.98 -14.28
CA ASN A 57 -9.19 -17.74 -14.74
C ASN A 57 -8.60 -16.89 -13.58
N LEU A 58 -8.01 -17.55 -12.58
CA LEU A 58 -7.43 -16.89 -11.41
C LEU A 58 -5.95 -16.61 -11.64
N PHE A 59 -5.59 -15.32 -11.64
CA PHE A 59 -4.21 -14.86 -11.65
C PHE A 59 -4.01 -13.76 -10.61
N LYS A 60 -2.77 -13.59 -10.15
CA LYS A 60 -2.37 -12.53 -9.24
C LYS A 60 -1.28 -11.69 -9.88
N CYS A 61 -1.46 -10.38 -9.86
CA CYS A 61 -0.43 -9.42 -10.25
C CYS A 61 0.07 -8.68 -9.03
N THR A 62 1.38 -8.51 -8.94
CA THR A 62 2.05 -7.68 -7.93
C THR A 62 2.81 -6.58 -8.64
N ASP A 63 2.82 -5.38 -8.05
CA ASP A 63 3.62 -4.28 -8.57
C ASP A 63 5.09 -4.66 -8.61
N LEU A 64 5.75 -4.35 -9.73
CA LEU A 64 7.17 -4.59 -9.90
C LEU A 64 7.99 -3.62 -9.04
N CYS A 65 7.47 -2.40 -8.86
CA CYS A 65 8.18 -1.31 -8.20
C CYS A 65 7.62 -1.01 -6.81
N PRO A 66 8.48 -0.61 -5.86
CA PRO A 66 8.04 -0.18 -4.54
C PRO A 66 7.27 1.14 -4.64
N THR A 67 6.21 1.27 -3.86
CA THR A 67 5.50 2.55 -3.72
C THR A 67 6.33 3.50 -2.87
N ILE A 68 6.86 4.55 -3.50
CA ILE A 68 7.56 5.64 -2.81
C ILE A 68 6.54 6.73 -2.49
N SER A 69 6.01 6.71 -1.26
CA SER A 69 5.17 7.78 -0.73
C SER A 69 6.00 8.72 0.15
N ASN A 70 5.53 9.98 0.28
CA ASN A 70 6.18 11.02 1.09
C ASN A 70 7.62 11.33 0.64
N VAL A 71 7.76 11.77 -0.62
CA VAL A 71 9.04 12.26 -1.16
C VAL A 71 9.42 13.54 -0.42
N PRO A 72 10.57 13.61 0.28
CA PRO A 72 11.01 14.82 0.98
C PRO A 72 11.13 16.02 0.05
N ALA A 73 11.03 17.23 0.61
CA ALA A 73 11.11 18.50 -0.12
C ALA A 73 12.44 18.73 -0.91
N ARG A 74 13.43 17.84 -0.76
CA ARG A 74 14.74 17.89 -1.45
C ARG A 74 15.11 16.59 -2.17
N CYS A 75 14.15 15.71 -2.40
CA CYS A 75 14.32 14.49 -3.15
C CYS A 75 13.38 14.46 -4.35
N GLN A 76 13.74 13.66 -5.35
CA GLN A 76 12.90 13.37 -6.50
C GLN A 76 13.00 11.89 -6.81
N VAL A 77 11.90 11.30 -7.24
CA VAL A 77 11.93 9.95 -7.81
C VAL A 77 12.43 10.09 -9.25
N VAL A 78 13.60 9.52 -9.51
CA VAL A 78 14.25 9.53 -10.83
C VAL A 78 14.18 8.14 -11.40
N THR A 79 13.88 8.02 -12.70
CA THR A 79 13.93 6.76 -13.42
C THR A 79 14.97 6.90 -14.53
N ASN A 80 16.04 6.11 -14.47
CA ASN A 80 17.06 6.16 -15.52
C ASN A 80 16.56 5.48 -16.81
N PRO A 81 17.12 5.85 -17.98
CA PRO A 81 16.80 5.17 -19.23
C PRO A 81 17.07 3.66 -19.14
N GLY A 82 16.03 2.85 -19.37
CA GLY A 82 16.11 1.39 -19.33
C GLY A 82 15.84 0.76 -17.97
N GLU A 83 15.67 1.54 -16.91
CA GLU A 83 15.22 1.03 -15.60
C GLU A 83 13.71 1.06 -15.50
N CYS A 84 13.16 0.06 -14.80
CA CYS A 84 11.71 -0.02 -14.63
C CYS A 84 11.19 0.78 -13.43
N CYS A 85 11.97 0.82 -12.35
CA CYS A 85 11.56 1.43 -11.11
C CYS A 85 12.33 2.71 -10.87
N GLY A 86 11.63 3.75 -10.45
CA GLY A 86 12.29 4.96 -10.00
C GLY A 86 12.95 4.76 -8.64
N HIS A 87 14.10 5.40 -8.44
CA HIS A 87 14.78 5.50 -7.15
C HIS A 87 14.75 6.94 -6.66
N LEU A 88 14.93 7.13 -5.34
CA LEU A 88 15.05 8.47 -4.79
C LEU A 88 16.44 9.04 -5.05
N GLU A 89 16.50 10.20 -5.69
CA GLU A 89 17.68 11.05 -5.73
C GLU A 89 17.44 12.31 -4.91
N CYS A 90 18.25 12.49 -3.87
CA CYS A 90 18.16 13.64 -2.98
C CYS A 90 19.30 14.61 -3.24
N LEU A 91 18.99 15.91 -3.40
CA LEU A 91 19.99 16.95 -3.60
C LEU A 91 20.82 17.12 -2.31
N ASN A 92 22.02 16.55 -2.32
CA ASN A 92 23.08 16.81 -1.35
C ASN A 92 22.79 16.39 0.11
N GLN A 93 21.94 15.39 0.32
CA GLN A 93 21.70 14.75 1.62
C GLN A 93 21.61 13.24 1.41
N THR A 94 22.73 12.53 1.58
CA THR A 94 22.77 11.05 1.66
C THR A 94 22.28 10.53 3.02
N SER A 95 21.83 11.43 3.88
CA SER A 95 21.52 11.20 5.29
C SER A 95 20.10 11.68 5.61
N GLY A 96 19.34 10.86 6.32
CA GLY A 96 17.98 11.14 6.77
C GLY A 96 17.41 9.99 7.58
N CYS A 97 16.21 10.18 8.09
CA CYS A 97 15.55 9.22 8.96
C CYS A 97 14.59 8.34 8.15
N PHE A 98 14.72 7.02 8.25
CA PHE A 98 13.81 6.09 7.59
C PHE A 98 12.78 5.57 8.57
N TYR A 99 11.49 5.75 8.25
CA TYR A 99 10.38 5.34 9.10
C TYR A 99 9.22 4.79 8.26
N LYS A 100 8.85 3.52 8.51
CA LYS A 100 7.75 2.79 7.83
C LYS A 100 7.72 2.93 6.30
N GLY A 101 8.89 2.82 5.65
CA GLY A 101 8.97 2.90 4.19
C GLY A 101 9.13 4.31 3.63
N ALA A 102 9.00 5.35 4.47
CA ALA A 102 9.21 6.74 4.11
C ALA A 102 10.56 7.26 4.61
N PHE A 103 11.13 8.22 3.88
CA PHE A 103 12.35 8.90 4.25
C PHE A 103 12.02 10.33 4.67
N TYR A 104 12.69 10.82 5.72
CA TYR A 104 12.49 12.15 6.27
C TYR A 104 13.84 12.86 6.37
N GLY A 105 13.89 14.10 5.89
CA GLY A 105 15.08 14.95 6.01
C GLY A 105 15.34 15.41 7.45
N GLN A 106 16.51 15.97 7.70
CA GLN A 106 16.84 16.60 8.98
C GLN A 106 15.74 17.60 9.39
N ASP A 107 15.34 17.54 10.66
CA ASP A 107 14.31 18.37 11.30
C ASP A 107 12.89 18.22 10.74
N GLU A 108 12.69 17.35 9.75
CA GLU A 108 11.37 17.07 9.19
C GLU A 108 10.49 16.41 10.26
N LYS A 109 9.21 16.82 10.30
CA LYS A 109 8.21 16.36 11.25
C LYS A 109 7.09 15.66 10.51
N TRP A 110 6.60 14.56 11.07
CA TRP A 110 5.49 13.81 10.50
C TRP A 110 4.60 13.22 11.59
N GLU A 111 3.38 12.85 11.18
CA GLU A 111 2.42 12.16 12.03
C GLU A 111 2.34 10.68 11.64
N ASP A 112 2.41 9.78 12.62
CA ASP A 112 2.07 8.37 12.45
C ASP A 112 0.61 8.17 12.87
N GLY A 113 -0.30 8.58 11.99
CA GLY A 113 -1.73 8.56 12.26
C GLY A 113 -2.09 9.30 13.57
N CYS A 114 -2.86 8.64 14.43
CA CYS A 114 -3.21 9.17 15.75
C CYS A 114 -2.30 8.70 16.88
N ASP A 115 -1.24 7.95 16.57
CA ASP A 115 -0.39 7.32 17.58
C ASP A 115 0.75 8.26 17.99
N TYR A 116 1.49 8.81 17.01
CA TYR A 116 2.71 9.57 17.28
C TYR A 116 2.87 10.83 16.44
N ASN A 117 3.50 11.84 17.04
CA ASN A 117 4.16 12.93 16.34
C ASN A 117 5.67 12.66 16.38
N CYS A 118 6.29 12.62 15.21
CA CYS A 118 7.70 12.27 15.06
C CYS A 118 8.51 13.40 14.44
N GLN A 119 9.81 13.40 14.71
CA GLN A 119 10.79 14.31 14.12
C GLN A 119 12.09 13.57 13.83
N CYS A 120 12.71 13.87 12.69
CA CYS A 120 14.08 13.44 12.39
C CYS A 120 15.04 14.36 13.14
N VAL A 121 15.70 13.84 14.18
CA VAL A 121 16.54 14.66 15.09
C VAL A 121 18.01 14.63 14.69
N ASP A 122 18.48 13.56 14.06
CA ASP A 122 19.82 13.46 13.49
C ASP A 122 19.79 12.60 12.22
N ALA A 123 19.67 13.27 11.08
CA ALA A 123 19.68 12.68 9.75
C ALA A 123 20.99 11.94 9.45
N SER A 124 22.12 12.43 9.95
CA SER A 124 23.45 11.83 9.69
C SER A 124 23.59 10.43 10.25
N GLN A 125 22.89 10.15 11.35
CA GLN A 125 22.83 8.85 12.01
C GLN A 125 21.49 8.13 11.79
N GLY A 126 20.55 8.76 11.08
CA GLY A 126 19.21 8.24 10.86
C GLY A 126 18.33 8.20 12.12
N PHE A 127 18.66 8.99 13.15
CA PHE A 127 17.91 9.02 14.39
C PHE A 127 16.71 9.94 14.30
N TYR A 128 15.55 9.36 14.60
CA TYR A 128 14.30 10.08 14.80
C TYR A 128 13.75 9.84 16.20
N GLN A 129 12.92 10.77 16.66
CA GLN A 129 12.20 10.66 17.92
C GLN A 129 10.71 10.80 17.66
N CYS A 130 9.92 9.98 18.34
CA CYS A 130 8.48 10.00 18.28
C CYS A 130 7.92 10.19 19.68
N ALA A 131 6.99 11.12 19.83
CA ALA A 131 6.23 11.34 21.05
C ALA A 131 4.78 10.90 20.80
N ALA A 132 4.17 10.24 21.79
CA ALA A 132 2.76 9.88 21.71
C ALA A 132 1.92 11.14 21.47
N LYS A 133 1.02 11.11 20.48
CA LYS A 133 0.16 12.25 20.17
C LYS A 133 -0.78 12.55 21.35
N CYS A 134 -1.22 11.51 22.05
CA CYS A 134 -2.18 11.61 23.14
C CYS A 134 -1.55 11.41 24.52
N LEU A 135 -2.04 12.20 25.48
CA LEU A 135 -1.67 12.05 26.87
C LEU A 135 -2.18 10.72 27.43
N THR A 136 -1.32 10.01 28.15
CA THR A 136 -1.72 8.83 28.92
C THR A 136 -2.11 9.25 30.34
N PHE A 137 -3.37 9.08 30.69
CA PHE A 137 -3.87 9.35 32.04
C PHE A 137 -3.64 8.14 32.95
N ARG A 138 -2.61 8.18 33.80
CA ARG A 138 -2.31 7.09 34.75
C ARG A 138 -3.10 7.20 36.06
N ASP A 139 -3.25 8.42 36.55
CA ASP A 139 -3.86 8.70 37.86
C ASP A 139 -5.14 9.53 37.70
N LEU A 140 -6.03 9.09 36.81
CA LEU A 140 -7.31 9.74 36.63
C LEU A 140 -8.21 9.46 37.85
N PRO A 141 -8.78 10.50 38.51
CA PRO A 141 -9.69 10.28 39.62
C PRO A 141 -10.85 9.36 39.21
N SER A 142 -11.25 8.43 40.07
CA SER A 142 -12.28 7.42 39.77
C SER A 142 -13.66 8.01 39.43
N VAL A 143 -13.89 9.29 39.77
CA VAL A 143 -15.11 10.04 39.46
C VAL A 143 -15.11 10.58 38.02
N CYS A 144 -13.96 10.61 37.36
CA CYS A 144 -13.80 11.04 35.99
C CYS A 144 -13.83 9.84 35.03
N ASN A 145 -14.23 10.09 33.78
CA ASN A 145 -14.25 9.09 32.73
C ASN A 145 -13.51 9.60 31.50
N LEU A 146 -12.88 8.69 30.74
CA LEU A 146 -12.36 8.98 29.41
C LEU A 146 -13.45 8.72 28.39
N LEU A 147 -13.84 9.77 27.68
CA LEU A 147 -14.72 9.68 26.52
C LEU A 147 -13.88 9.41 25.27
N PRO A 148 -14.42 8.68 24.28
CA PRO A 148 -13.74 8.47 23.00
C PRO A 148 -13.41 9.80 22.32
N ALA A 149 -12.39 9.78 21.46
CA ALA A 149 -12.00 10.95 20.70
C ALA A 149 -13.17 11.45 19.83
N PRO A 150 -13.47 12.77 19.83
CA PRO A 150 -14.45 13.36 18.92
C PRO A 150 -14.09 13.11 17.45
N GLN A 151 -15.07 13.24 16.56
CA GLN A 151 -14.83 13.06 15.13
C GLN A 151 -13.74 14.02 14.62
N GLY A 152 -12.75 13.48 13.90
CA GLY A 152 -11.61 14.24 13.37
C GLY A 152 -10.53 14.58 14.40
N LYS A 153 -10.65 14.08 15.63
CA LYS A 153 -9.67 14.23 16.70
C LYS A 153 -9.01 12.88 17.02
N CYS A 154 -7.79 12.95 17.55
CA CYS A 154 -7.03 11.74 17.87
C CYS A 154 -7.18 11.33 19.33
N CYS A 155 -7.34 12.30 20.24
CA CYS A 155 -7.19 12.03 21.66
C CYS A 155 -8.52 11.92 22.42
N PRO A 156 -8.63 10.97 23.37
CA PRO A 156 -9.78 10.88 24.24
C PRO A 156 -9.89 12.11 25.13
N VAL A 157 -11.12 12.44 25.52
CA VAL A 157 -11.41 13.62 26.33
C VAL A 157 -11.80 13.18 27.74
N VAL A 158 -11.20 13.81 28.74
CA VAL A 158 -11.56 13.58 30.14
C VAL A 158 -12.86 14.31 30.46
N ASN A 159 -13.82 13.60 31.04
CA ASN A 159 -15.07 14.14 31.54
C ASN A 159 -15.16 13.92 33.06
N CYS A 160 -15.27 15.01 33.82
CA CYS A 160 -15.34 14.99 35.28
C CYS A 160 -16.54 15.82 35.78
N PRO A 161 -17.11 15.51 36.95
CA PRO A 161 -18.09 16.38 37.59
C PRO A 161 -17.52 17.75 37.98
N VAL A 162 -18.42 18.71 38.18
CA VAL A 162 -18.09 20.07 38.60
C VAL A 162 -17.30 20.04 39.92
N GLY A 163 -16.19 20.80 39.95
CA GLY A 163 -15.33 20.93 41.13
C GLY A 163 -14.13 19.97 41.17
N ILE A 164 -14.02 19.05 40.20
CA ILE A 164 -12.84 18.18 40.06
C ILE A 164 -11.82 18.83 39.13
N ILE A 165 -10.57 18.97 39.59
CA ILE A 165 -9.47 19.53 38.82
C ILE A 165 -8.62 18.38 38.24
N VAL A 166 -8.40 18.40 36.93
CA VAL A 166 -7.49 17.49 36.23
C VAL A 166 -6.20 18.23 35.94
N ASN A 167 -5.08 17.70 36.45
CA ASN A 167 -3.77 18.29 36.20
C ASN A 167 -3.23 17.75 34.88
N TYR A 168 -3.03 18.65 33.91
CA TYR A 168 -2.36 18.35 32.66
C TYR A 168 -0.88 18.72 32.78
N PRO A 169 0.04 18.03 32.07
CA PRO A 169 1.42 18.47 31.97
C PRO A 169 1.51 19.88 31.39
N ASP A 170 2.52 20.62 31.84
CA ASP A 170 2.78 21.97 31.34
C ASP A 170 2.96 21.96 29.81
N GLY A 171 2.27 22.89 29.13
CA GLY A 171 2.31 22.99 27.67
C GLY A 171 1.44 21.97 26.92
N TYR A 172 0.60 21.19 27.60
CA TYR A 172 -0.35 20.29 26.94
C TYR A 172 -1.38 21.08 26.10
N VAL A 173 -1.44 20.79 24.79
CA VAL A 173 -2.45 21.29 23.88
C VAL A 173 -3.26 20.08 23.37
N PRO A 174 -4.60 20.05 23.55
CA PRO A 174 -5.44 18.99 23.03
C PRO A 174 -5.27 18.83 21.51
N GLN A 175 -5.02 17.60 21.05
CA GLN A 175 -4.79 17.26 19.64
C GLN A 175 -6.10 16.89 18.93
#